data_AF-A0A3C0N932-F1
#
_entry.id   AF-A0A3C0N932-F1
#
_cell.length_a   1.000
_cell.length_b   1.000
_cell.length_c   1.000
_cell.angle_alpha   90.00
_cell.angle_beta   90.00
_cell.angle_gamma   90.00
#
_symmetry.space_group_name_H-M   'P 1'
#
loop_
_entity.id
_entity.type
_entity.pdbx_description
1 polymer ?
#
loop_
_entity_poly.entity_id
_entity_poly.type
_entity_poly.pdbx_seq_one_letter_code
_entity_poly.pdbx_strand_id
1 'polypeptide(L)'
;MKESFSLTPINYRQKWNEEILTRRDELLRRFPDFAPSFVLQQVGEGFEYSFHMEPVTKRGRKLAETLPNLFPRFRQLQPIEMLWRDESRSEIDVFLALFPSQVSLEEKLLEQKTEQMEEKIQQQKEARLTLARIGIATLLVMLLGILNDYSKKSNTEPLCSTNNPTLRIVR
;
A
#
# COMPACT_ATOMS: atom_id res chain seq x y z
N MET A 1 25.07 -47.05 -14.57
CA MET A 1 26.06 -46.17 -15.21
C MET A 1 25.50 -44.76 -15.16
N LYS A 2 26.04 -43.89 -14.30
CA LYS A 2 25.66 -42.47 -14.26
C LYS A 2 26.54 -41.76 -15.29
N GLU A 3 25.93 -41.14 -16.28
CA GLU A 3 26.61 -40.31 -17.26
C GLU A 3 27.35 -39.18 -16.51
N SER A 4 28.68 -39.23 -16.57
CA SER A 4 29.54 -38.14 -16.15
C SER A 4 29.44 -37.05 -17.21
N PHE A 5 28.55 -36.07 -16.97
CA PHE A 5 28.55 -34.81 -17.70
C PHE A 5 29.95 -34.19 -17.58
N SER A 6 30.68 -34.10 -18.68
CA SER A 6 31.98 -33.43 -18.72
C SER A 6 31.73 -31.92 -18.57
N LEU A 7 31.87 -31.42 -17.34
CA LEU A 7 31.91 -30.00 -17.05
C LEU A 7 33.24 -29.45 -17.57
N THR A 8 33.23 -28.85 -18.75
CA THR A 8 34.21 -27.81 -19.03
C THR A 8 34.04 -26.73 -17.95
N PRO A 9 35.11 -26.34 -17.22
CA PRO A 9 34.98 -25.31 -16.20
C PRO A 9 34.47 -24.03 -16.87
N ILE A 10 33.30 -23.56 -16.45
CA ILE A 10 32.70 -22.32 -16.95
C ILE A 10 33.70 -21.20 -16.66
N ASN A 11 34.14 -20.49 -17.71
CA ASN A 11 34.94 -19.28 -17.52
C ASN A 11 34.01 -18.16 -17.06
N TYR A 12 33.76 -18.14 -15.76
CA TYR A 12 32.86 -17.18 -15.10
C TYR A 12 33.19 -15.72 -15.40
N ARG A 13 34.47 -15.40 -15.54
CA ARG A 13 34.92 -14.04 -15.91
C ARG A 13 34.54 -13.68 -17.34
N GLN A 14 34.66 -14.61 -18.28
CA GLN A 14 34.23 -14.37 -19.66
C GLN A 14 32.71 -14.21 -19.74
N LYS A 15 31.95 -15.15 -19.14
CA LYS A 15 30.48 -15.11 -19.11
C LYS A 15 29.96 -13.82 -18.47
N TRP A 16 30.60 -13.38 -17.37
CA TRP A 16 30.32 -12.09 -16.74
C TRP A 16 30.47 -10.91 -17.71
N ASN A 17 31.60 -10.85 -18.42
CA ASN A 17 31.86 -9.74 -19.36
C ASN A 17 30.86 -9.70 -20.51
N GLU A 18 30.42 -10.86 -20.99
CA GLU A 18 29.44 -10.98 -22.08
C GLU A 18 28.03 -10.56 -21.62
N GLU A 19 27.57 -11.01 -20.45
CA GLU A 19 26.19 -10.79 -20.04
C GLU A 19 25.96 -9.46 -19.30
N ILE A 20 26.86 -9.07 -18.39
CA ILE A 20 26.59 -7.98 -17.45
C ILE A 20 26.48 -6.62 -18.14
N LEU A 21 27.24 -6.38 -19.21
CA LEU A 21 27.15 -5.12 -19.95
C LEU A 21 25.76 -4.93 -20.56
N THR A 22 25.23 -5.94 -21.25
CA THR A 22 23.88 -5.88 -21.83
C THR A 22 22.80 -5.73 -20.76
N ARG A 23 22.96 -6.41 -19.62
CA ARG A 23 22.04 -6.30 -18.49
C ARG A 23 22.06 -4.92 -17.83
N ARG A 24 23.24 -4.30 -17.75
CA ARG A 24 23.38 -2.94 -17.23
C ARG A 24 22.57 -1.95 -18.06
N ASP A 25 22.70 -2.00 -19.38
CA ASP A 25 21.99 -1.10 -20.29
C ASP A 25 20.48 -1.35 -20.23
N GLU A 26 20.06 -2.61 -20.15
CA GLU A 26 18.66 -2.97 -19.95
C GLU A 26 18.08 -2.41 -18.65
N LEU A 27 18.81 -2.54 -17.53
CA LEU A 27 18.40 -2.01 -16.23
C LEU A 27 18.33 -0.49 -16.24
N LEU A 28 19.31 0.21 -16.81
CA LEU A 28 19.29 1.66 -16.97
C LEU A 28 18.08 2.14 -17.77
N ARG A 29 17.72 1.41 -18.84
CA ARG A 29 16.54 1.72 -19.66
C ARG A 29 15.23 1.50 -18.90
N ARG A 30 15.12 0.41 -18.12
CA ARG A 30 13.90 0.02 -17.41
C ARG A 30 13.72 0.79 -16.08
N PHE A 31 14.82 1.22 -15.46
CA PHE A 31 14.88 1.89 -14.17
C PHE A 31 15.77 3.14 -14.23
N PRO A 32 15.32 4.20 -14.95
CA PRO A 32 16.14 5.38 -15.21
C PRO A 32 16.51 6.17 -13.95
N ASP A 33 15.78 6.01 -12.84
CA ASP A 33 16.09 6.68 -11.57
C ASP A 33 17.08 5.91 -10.69
N PHE A 34 17.60 4.78 -11.19
CA PHE A 34 18.52 3.90 -10.48
C PHE A 34 19.80 3.66 -11.29
N ALA A 35 20.92 3.58 -10.58
CA ALA A 35 22.19 3.13 -11.13
C ALA A 35 22.41 1.66 -10.75
N PRO A 36 22.41 0.72 -11.73
CA PRO A 36 22.82 -0.64 -11.48
C PRO A 36 24.32 -0.70 -11.21
N SER A 37 24.70 -1.44 -10.18
CA SER A 37 26.08 -1.60 -9.74
C SER A 37 26.40 -3.07 -9.60
N PHE A 38 27.47 -3.46 -10.28
CA PHE A 38 27.94 -4.83 -10.41
C PHE A 38 29.38 -4.92 -9.95
N VAL A 39 29.66 -5.88 -9.07
CA VAL A 39 31.01 -6.17 -8.61
C VAL A 39 31.28 -7.64 -8.88
N LEU A 40 32.45 -7.93 -9.42
CA LEU A 40 33.01 -9.27 -9.52
C LEU A 40 34.38 -9.26 -8.84
N GLN A 41 34.57 -10.11 -7.86
CA GLN A 41 35.81 -10.24 -7.11
C GLN A 41 36.29 -11.69 -7.14
N GLN A 42 37.60 -11.89 -7.29
CA GLN A 42 38.21 -13.21 -7.14
C GLN A 42 38.51 -13.46 -5.66
N VAL A 43 38.10 -14.62 -5.15
CA VAL A 43 38.31 -15.03 -3.75
C VAL A 43 38.86 -16.46 -3.77
N GLY A 44 40.16 -16.60 -3.52
CA GLY A 44 40.87 -17.86 -3.69
C GLY A 44 40.82 -18.35 -5.14
N GLU A 45 40.34 -19.57 -5.34
CA GLU A 45 40.15 -20.18 -6.68
C GLU A 45 38.78 -19.85 -7.31
N GLY A 46 37.87 -19.21 -6.55
CA GLY A 46 36.52 -18.90 -6.99
C GLY A 46 36.28 -17.41 -7.26
N PHE A 47 35.04 -17.10 -7.63
CA PHE A 47 34.56 -15.73 -7.80
C PHE A 47 33.35 -15.47 -6.92
N GLU A 48 33.27 -14.24 -6.41
CA GLU A 48 32.08 -13.71 -5.76
C GLU A 48 31.58 -12.50 -6.55
N TYR A 49 30.26 -12.32 -6.59
CA TYR A 49 29.62 -11.17 -7.22
C TYR A 49 28.73 -10.42 -6.25
N SER A 50 28.41 -9.18 -6.58
CA SER A 50 27.26 -8.48 -6.01
C SER A 50 26.52 -7.69 -7.10
N PHE A 51 25.21 -7.61 -6.95
CA PHE A 51 24.32 -6.79 -7.76
C PHE A 51 23.48 -5.92 -6.83
N HIS A 52 23.48 -4.60 -7.05
CA HIS A 52 22.62 -3.67 -6.32
C HIS A 52 22.14 -2.54 -7.22
N MET A 53 21.00 -1.95 -6.86
CA MET A 53 20.38 -0.83 -7.57
C MET A 53 20.38 0.40 -6.67
N GLU A 54 21.23 1.37 -6.97
CA GLU A 54 21.37 2.58 -6.17
C GLU A 54 20.45 3.70 -6.69
N PRO A 55 19.57 4.29 -5.86
CA PRO A 55 18.70 5.37 -6.31
C PRO A 55 19.51 6.65 -6.52
N VAL A 56 19.55 7.16 -7.76
CA VAL A 56 20.32 8.35 -8.13
C VAL A 56 19.49 9.63 -8.18
N THR A 57 18.16 9.52 -8.18
CA THR A 57 17.26 10.68 -8.16
C THR A 57 16.41 10.75 -6.90
N LYS A 58 15.76 11.91 -6.67
CA LYS A 58 14.77 12.06 -5.60
C LYS A 58 13.59 11.09 -5.78
N ARG A 59 13.20 10.82 -7.02
CA ARG A 59 12.10 9.89 -7.34
C ARG A 59 12.51 8.45 -7.03
N GLY A 60 13.71 8.03 -7.45
CA GLY A 60 14.28 6.72 -7.12
C GLY A 60 14.39 6.50 -5.61
N ARG A 61 14.83 7.50 -4.84
CA ARG A 61 14.88 7.42 -3.37
C ARG A 61 13.50 7.19 -2.75
N LYS A 62 12.50 7.97 -3.17
CA LYS A 62 11.12 7.81 -2.70
C LYS A 62 10.55 6.42 -3.03
N LEU A 63 10.86 5.90 -4.22
CA LEU A 63 10.47 4.54 -4.62
C LEU A 63 11.13 3.49 -3.73
N ALA A 64 12.44 3.59 -3.49
CA ALA A 64 13.17 2.66 -2.63
C ALA A 64 12.72 2.72 -1.16
N GLU A 65 12.28 3.88 -0.67
CA GLU A 65 11.68 4.03 0.66
C GLU A 65 10.29 3.41 0.74
N THR A 66 9.48 3.61 -0.30
CA THR A 66 8.12 3.05 -0.39
C THR A 66 8.16 1.52 -0.53
N LEU A 67 9.18 1.00 -1.20
CA LEU A 67 9.34 -0.42 -1.53
C LEU A 67 10.69 -0.97 -1.06
N PRO A 68 10.86 -1.12 0.27
CA PRO A 68 12.18 -1.35 0.84
C PRO A 68 12.82 -2.70 0.50
N ASN A 69 12.02 -3.71 0.18
CA ASN A 69 12.48 -5.07 -0.10
C ASN A 69 12.60 -5.37 -1.61
N LEU A 70 12.31 -4.37 -2.44
CA LEU A 70 12.19 -4.56 -3.89
C LEU A 70 13.53 -4.45 -4.60
N PHE A 71 14.35 -3.48 -4.19
CA PHE A 71 15.66 -3.26 -4.77
C PHE A 71 16.72 -3.97 -3.93
N PRO A 72 17.64 -4.75 -4.53
CA PRO A 72 18.82 -5.22 -3.82
C PRO A 72 19.67 -3.99 -3.45
N ARG A 73 19.70 -3.65 -2.16
CA ARG A 73 20.31 -2.40 -1.65
C ARG A 73 21.65 -2.59 -0.97
N PHE A 74 21.95 -3.80 -0.52
CA PHE A 74 23.21 -4.10 0.16
C PHE A 74 24.14 -4.82 -0.79
N ARG A 75 25.42 -4.43 -0.80
CA ARG A 75 26.48 -5.26 -1.38
C ARG A 75 26.60 -6.52 -0.54
N GLN A 76 25.84 -7.53 -0.90
CA GLN A 76 26.06 -8.87 -0.40
C GLN A 76 26.85 -9.60 -1.48
N LEU A 77 28.08 -9.96 -1.15
CA LEU A 77 28.89 -10.81 -2.00
C LEU A 77 28.34 -12.23 -1.91
N GLN A 78 28.13 -12.86 -3.06
CA GLN A 78 27.62 -14.21 -3.19
C GLN A 78 28.51 -14.99 -4.16
N PRO A 79 28.69 -16.31 -3.95
CA PRO A 79 29.38 -17.18 -4.91
C PRO A 79 28.83 -17.00 -6.33
N ILE A 80 29.68 -16.86 -7.35
CA ILE A 80 29.25 -16.55 -8.72
C ILE A 80 28.35 -17.63 -9.33
N GLU A 81 28.43 -18.86 -8.82
CA GLU A 81 27.55 -19.97 -9.15
C GLU A 81 26.08 -19.63 -8.84
N MET A 82 25.85 -18.78 -7.84
CA MET A 82 24.50 -18.35 -7.45
C MET A 82 23.86 -17.42 -8.48
N LEU A 83 24.65 -16.74 -9.32
CA LEU A 83 24.15 -15.85 -10.36
C LEU A 83 23.40 -16.62 -11.47
N TRP A 84 23.78 -17.87 -11.77
CA TRP A 84 23.23 -18.68 -12.86
C TRP A 84 22.69 -20.05 -12.41
N ARG A 85 22.04 -20.12 -11.24
CA ARG A 85 21.65 -21.39 -10.59
C ARG A 85 20.80 -22.34 -11.43
N ASP A 86 20.04 -21.81 -12.38
CA ASP A 86 19.21 -22.59 -13.30
C ASP A 86 19.66 -22.29 -14.74
N GLU A 87 19.81 -23.34 -15.55
CA GLU A 87 20.47 -23.49 -16.87
C GLU A 87 20.08 -22.50 -18.01
N SER A 88 19.56 -21.31 -17.72
CA SER A 88 19.35 -20.23 -18.69
C SER A 88 19.10 -18.84 -18.10
N ARG A 89 18.80 -18.70 -16.80
CA ARG A 89 18.35 -17.41 -16.22
C ARG A 89 19.29 -16.94 -15.12
N SER A 90 19.76 -15.71 -15.28
CA SER A 90 20.54 -15.02 -14.26
C SER A 90 19.62 -14.52 -13.12
N GLU A 91 20.16 -14.26 -11.93
CA GLU A 91 19.38 -13.57 -10.88
C GLU A 91 18.84 -12.21 -11.35
N ILE A 92 19.50 -11.57 -12.32
CA ILE A 92 19.03 -10.34 -12.96
C ILE A 92 17.77 -10.61 -13.79
N ASP A 93 17.66 -11.75 -14.47
CA ASP A 93 16.44 -12.17 -15.18
C ASP A 93 15.27 -12.34 -14.21
N VAL A 94 15.53 -12.95 -13.06
CA VAL A 94 14.53 -13.15 -12.02
C VAL A 94 14.06 -11.80 -11.47
N PHE A 95 14.99 -10.89 -11.20
CA PHE A 95 14.68 -9.51 -10.79
C PHE A 95 13.82 -8.78 -11.84
N LEU A 96 14.20 -8.84 -13.12
CA LEU A 96 13.48 -8.20 -14.22
C LEU A 96 12.11 -8.84 -14.50
N ALA A 97 11.93 -10.13 -14.21
CA ALA A 97 10.65 -10.80 -14.35
C ALA A 97 9.65 -10.37 -13.27
N LEU A 98 10.13 -10.19 -12.03
CA LEU A 98 9.31 -9.69 -10.92
C LEU A 98 9.00 -8.19 -11.07
N PHE A 99 9.97 -7.42 -11.59
CA PHE A 99 9.87 -5.97 -11.73
C PHE A 99 10.24 -5.57 -13.16
N PRO A 100 9.26 -5.56 -14.08
CA PRO A 100 9.54 -5.35 -15.51
C PRO A 100 10.08 -3.97 -15.84
N SER A 101 9.63 -2.93 -15.12
CA SER A 101 10.08 -1.56 -15.28
C SER A 101 9.69 -0.69 -14.09
N GLN A 102 10.33 0.47 -13.97
CA GLN A 102 9.95 1.50 -13.01
C GLN A 102 8.54 2.04 -13.26
N VAL A 103 8.13 2.20 -14.53
CA VAL A 103 6.79 2.73 -14.87
C VAL A 103 5.69 1.81 -14.34
N SER A 104 5.82 0.49 -14.57
CA SER A 104 4.84 -0.48 -14.08
C SER A 104 4.75 -0.51 -12.55
N LEU A 105 5.89 -0.27 -11.88
CA LEU A 105 5.95 -0.17 -10.43
C LEU A 105 5.20 1.07 -9.92
N GLU A 106 5.40 2.21 -10.57
CA GLU A 106 4.74 3.47 -10.24
C GLU A 106 3.22 3.39 -10.47
N GLU A 107 2.77 2.75 -11.56
CA GLU A 107 1.36 2.51 -11.86
C GLU A 107 0.68 1.69 -10.76
N LYS A 108 1.26 0.55 -10.36
CA LYS A 108 0.71 -0.28 -9.27
C LYS A 108 0.62 0.48 -7.94
N LEU A 109 1.62 1.30 -7.62
CA LEU A 109 1.59 2.14 -6.42
C LEU A 109 0.51 3.22 -6.48
N LEU A 110 0.20 3.72 -7.67
CA LEU A 110 -0.87 4.70 -7.88
C LEU A 110 -2.24 4.04 -7.73
N GLU A 111 -2.44 2.87 -8.32
CA GLU A 111 -3.66 2.06 -8.21
C GLU A 111 -3.96 1.76 -6.73
N GLN A 112 -2.98 1.22 -6.00
CA GLN A 112 -3.13 0.89 -4.58
C GLN A 112 -3.50 2.11 -3.72
N LYS A 113 -2.93 3.29 -4.01
CA LYS A 113 -3.28 4.53 -3.30
C LYS A 113 -4.68 5.01 -3.62
N THR A 114 -5.12 4.82 -4.86
CA THR A 114 -6.46 5.20 -5.31
C THR A 114 -7.50 4.33 -4.63
N GLU A 115 -7.30 3.02 -4.61
CA GLU A 115 -8.17 2.06 -3.91
C GLU A 115 -8.28 2.39 -2.40
N GLN A 116 -7.15 2.61 -1.72
CA GLN A 116 -7.16 3.02 -0.30
C GLN A 116 -7.90 4.33 -0.04
N MET A 117 -7.85 5.27 -0.99
CA MET A 117 -8.55 6.54 -0.86
C MET A 117 -10.07 6.33 -1.02
N GLU A 118 -10.48 5.53 -1.99
CA GLU A 118 -11.89 5.19 -2.21
C GLU A 118 -12.49 4.46 -1.01
N GLU A 119 -11.78 3.50 -0.43
CA GLU A 119 -12.18 2.81 0.80
C GLU A 119 -12.39 3.80 1.95
N LYS A 120 -11.46 4.74 2.16
CA LYS A 120 -11.58 5.76 3.21
C LYS A 120 -12.77 6.68 2.98
N ILE A 121 -13.02 7.07 1.72
CA ILE A 121 -14.19 7.88 1.36
C ILE A 121 -15.48 7.12 1.67
N GLN A 122 -15.53 5.83 1.33
CA GLN A 122 -16.69 4.99 1.58
C GLN A 122 -16.95 4.81 3.08
N GLN A 123 -15.92 4.52 3.87
CA GLN A 123 -16.01 4.46 5.33
C GLN A 123 -16.53 5.77 5.94
N GLN A 124 -16.07 6.92 5.43
CA GLN A 124 -16.57 8.22 5.89
C GLN A 124 -18.04 8.44 5.52
N LYS A 125 -18.49 8.02 4.34
CA LYS A 125 -19.91 8.09 3.94
C LYS A 125 -20.77 7.23 4.86
N GLU A 126 -20.35 6.01 5.16
CA GLU A 126 -21.07 5.09 6.05
C GLU A 126 -21.12 5.60 7.50
N ALA A 127 -20.02 6.15 8.00
CA ALA A 127 -19.97 6.78 9.32
C ALA A 127 -20.93 7.97 9.41
N ARG A 128 -20.96 8.84 8.37
CA ARG A 128 -21.90 9.97 8.30
C ARG A 128 -23.36 9.52 8.24
N LEU A 129 -23.65 8.49 7.46
CA LEU A 129 -25.00 7.92 7.37
C LEU A 129 -25.45 7.32 8.70
N THR A 130 -24.56 6.61 9.38
CA THR A 130 -24.82 6.01 10.70
C THR A 130 -25.07 7.09 11.74
N LEU A 131 -24.25 8.15 11.76
CA LEU A 131 -24.44 9.28 12.66
C LEU A 131 -25.78 9.99 12.40
N ALA A 132 -26.17 10.19 11.14
CA ALA A 132 -27.45 10.77 10.79
C ALA A 132 -28.63 9.90 11.29
N ARG A 133 -28.55 8.57 11.13
CA ARG A 133 -29.56 7.62 11.64
C ARG A 133 -29.69 7.70 13.17
N ILE A 134 -28.56 7.74 13.89
CA ILE A 134 -28.55 7.90 15.35
C ILE A 134 -29.16 9.25 15.75
N GLY A 135 -28.80 10.34 15.07
CA GLY A 135 -29.35 11.67 15.33
C GLY A 135 -30.88 11.71 15.17
N ILE A 136 -31.40 11.15 14.07
CA ILE A 136 -32.85 11.06 13.82
C ILE A 136 -33.54 10.23 14.91
N ALA A 137 -33.01 9.06 15.27
CA ALA A 137 -33.59 8.21 16.31
C ALA A 137 -33.64 8.93 17.67
N THR A 138 -32.58 9.68 18.02
CA THR A 138 -32.51 10.43 19.28
C THR A 138 -33.55 11.54 19.32
N LEU A 139 -33.73 12.28 18.22
CA LEU A 139 -34.78 13.31 18.12
C LEU A 139 -36.18 12.73 18.27
N LEU A 140 -36.45 11.57 17.66
CA LEU A 140 -37.74 10.88 17.78
C LEU A 140 -38.01 10.45 19.23
N VAL A 141 -37.02 9.91 19.94
CA VAL A 141 -37.16 9.54 21.35
C VAL A 141 -37.45 10.76 22.23
N MET A 142 -36.77 11.89 22.01
CA MET A 142 -37.06 13.13 22.73
C MET A 142 -38.48 13.63 22.47
N LEU A 143 -38.92 13.65 21.21
CA LEU A 143 -40.28 14.04 20.82
C LEU A 143 -41.34 13.16 21.49
N LEU A 144 -41.14 11.84 21.49
CA LEU A 144 -42.03 10.90 22.18
C LEU A 144 -42.07 11.15 23.70
N GLY A 145 -40.92 11.46 24.32
CA GLY A 145 -40.85 11.83 25.73
C GLY A 145 -41.64 13.10 26.06
N ILE A 146 -41.48 14.16 25.25
CA ILE A 146 -42.21 15.41 25.40
C ILE A 146 -43.72 15.20 25.24
N LEU A 147 -44.14 14.45 24.22
CA LEU A 147 -45.55 14.13 23.98
C LEU A 147 -46.16 13.31 25.14
N ASN A 148 -45.42 12.36 25.69
CA ASN A 148 -45.85 11.55 26.82
C ASN A 148 -46.01 12.38 28.11
N ASP A 149 -45.07 13.29 28.39
CA ASP A 149 -45.17 14.22 29.51
C ASP A 149 -46.35 15.20 29.35
N TYR A 150 -46.61 15.67 28.13
CA TYR A 150 -47.75 16.52 27.83
C TYR A 150 -49.08 15.78 28.07
N SER A 151 -49.17 14.51 27.64
CA SER A 151 -50.35 13.66 27.87
C SER A 151 -50.59 13.36 29.36
N LYS A 152 -49.53 13.17 30.15
CA LYS A 152 -49.68 13.04 31.60
C LYS A 152 -50.20 14.33 32.24
N LYS A 153 -49.67 15.49 31.85
CA LYS A 153 -50.17 16.78 32.35
C LYS A 153 -51.63 17.05 31.99
N SER A 154 -52.07 16.75 30.76
CA SER A 154 -53.47 16.94 30.37
C SER A 154 -54.45 16.01 31.09
N ASN A 155 -53.99 14.86 31.58
CA ASN A 155 -54.80 13.92 32.36
C ASN A 155 -54.82 14.24 33.87
N THR A 156 -54.17 15.32 34.31
CA THR A 156 -54.08 15.72 35.73
C THR A 156 -54.77 17.06 36.04
N GLU A 157 -55.73 17.50 35.23
CA GLU A 157 -56.64 18.60 35.61
C GLU A 157 -57.99 18.02 36.10
N PRO A 158 -58.36 18.18 37.38
CA PRO A 158 -59.72 17.92 37.81
C PRO A 158 -60.65 19.03 37.30
N LEU A 159 -61.73 18.60 36.66
CA LEU A 159 -62.88 19.40 36.29
C LEU A 159 -63.50 20.08 37.53
N CYS A 160 -64.01 21.30 37.32
CA CYS A 160 -64.92 22.11 38.16
C CYS A 160 -64.29 23.11 39.16
N SER A 161 -64.48 24.40 38.88
CA SER A 161 -65.35 25.25 39.72
C SER A 161 -65.80 26.50 38.95
N THR A 162 -67.08 26.54 38.60
CA THR A 162 -67.82 27.72 38.12
C THR A 162 -67.86 28.80 39.20
N ASN A 163 -67.35 30.00 38.93
CA ASN A 163 -67.66 31.19 39.74
C ASN A 163 -68.20 32.30 38.81
N ASN A 164 -69.50 32.53 38.91
CA ASN A 164 -70.24 33.63 38.26
C ASN A 164 -69.84 34.98 38.88
N PRO A 165 -69.50 36.02 38.10
CA PRO A 165 -69.42 37.37 38.64
C PRO A 165 -70.81 38.04 38.64
N THR A 166 -71.32 38.33 39.83
CA THR A 166 -72.53 39.11 40.09
C THR A 166 -72.35 40.56 39.59
N LEU A 167 -73.21 40.99 38.66
CA LEU A 167 -73.37 42.39 38.22
C LEU A 167 -73.81 43.28 39.39
N ARG A 168 -72.95 44.22 39.82
CA ARG A 168 -73.37 45.38 40.62
C ARG A 168 -73.61 46.57 39.70
N ILE A 169 -74.88 46.93 39.54
CA ILE A 169 -75.31 48.21 39.00
C ILE A 169 -75.16 49.23 40.13
N VAL A 170 -74.32 50.25 39.93
CA VAL A 170 -74.25 51.44 40.80
C VAL A 170 -75.09 52.52 40.12
N ARG A 171 -76.04 53.07 40.87
CA ARG A 171 -76.87 54.23 40.53
C ARG A 171 -76.07 55.52 40.58
#